data_AF-A0A7J8UDD7-F1
#
_entry.id   AF-A0A7J8UDD7-F1
#
_cell.length_a   1.000
_cell.length_b   1.000
_cell.length_c   1.000
_cell.angle_alpha   90.00
_cell.angle_beta   90.00
_cell.angle_gamma   90.00
#
_symmetry.space_group_name_H-M   'P 1'
#
loop_
_entity.id
_entity.type
_entity.pdbx_description
1 polymer ?
#
loop_
_entity_poly.entity_id
_entity_poly.type
_entity_poly.pdbx_seq_one_letter_code
_entity_poly.pdbx_strand_id
1 'polypeptide(L)'
;MPNLSKEIEKHDTNSGHHPREDSEYDRLVISNEPTAAGVDILQPQPPTRSETFSWWIKAFIFCIFAVILILVFLKWGVPFLFEKILFPIMQWEATAFGRPVLAVVLVTSLALFPVLFIPSGPSMWLAGMIFGYGLGFLIIMVGTTIGMVLPYLIGLLFRERIHQWLKKWPQTAAMVRLAGEGSWFHQFKVVALFRVSPFPYTIFNYAVVVTNMKFWPYLCGSIAGMIPEAFIYIYRYAM
;
A
#
# COMPACT_ATOMS: atom_id res chain seq x y z
N MET A 1 -63.02 -26.91 27.56
CA MET A 1 -63.55 -25.53 27.40
C MET A 1 -64.09 -25.08 28.75
N PRO A 2 -63.99 -23.80 29.16
CA PRO A 2 -62.90 -22.84 28.93
C PRO A 2 -62.63 -21.90 30.14
N ASN A 3 -61.61 -21.03 29.98
CA ASN A 3 -61.44 -19.65 30.47
C ASN A 3 -61.30 -19.36 31.98
N LEU A 4 -60.20 -18.74 32.44
CA LEU A 4 -59.64 -17.39 32.13
C LEU A 4 -60.33 -16.28 32.93
N SER A 5 -59.48 -15.54 33.66
CA SER A 5 -59.61 -14.16 34.17
C SER A 5 -60.60 -13.88 35.32
N LYS A 6 -60.05 -13.46 36.47
CA LYS A 6 -60.25 -12.08 36.98
C LYS A 6 -59.30 -11.75 38.14
N GLU A 7 -58.43 -10.81 37.81
CA GLU A 7 -57.66 -9.88 38.65
C GLU A 7 -58.58 -8.73 39.09
N ILE A 8 -58.65 -8.39 40.39
CA ILE A 8 -59.07 -7.09 41.01
C ILE A 8 -58.59 -7.13 42.48
N GLU A 9 -57.52 -6.41 42.88
CA GLU A 9 -57.52 -5.05 43.51
C GLU A 9 -58.01 -5.05 44.99
N LYS A 10 -57.14 -4.96 46.02
CA LYS A 10 -56.49 -3.79 46.68
C LYS A 10 -57.30 -3.19 47.86
N HIS A 11 -56.55 -2.77 48.90
CA HIS A 11 -56.86 -1.88 50.04
C HIS A 11 -57.43 -2.43 51.38
N ASP A 12 -56.54 -2.46 52.38
CA ASP A 12 -56.57 -1.71 53.66
C ASP A 12 -57.83 -1.73 54.56
N THR A 13 -57.78 -2.43 55.70
CA THR A 13 -57.35 -1.89 57.02
C THR A 13 -57.84 -2.77 58.20
N ASN A 14 -56.86 -3.20 59.00
CA ASN A 14 -56.80 -3.21 60.47
C ASN A 14 -57.93 -3.85 61.32
N SER A 15 -57.58 -4.93 62.06
CA SER A 15 -57.69 -5.04 63.53
C SER A 15 -57.78 -6.51 63.98
N GLY A 16 -56.82 -6.98 64.79
CA GLY A 16 -56.99 -8.20 65.61
C GLY A 16 -55.72 -8.99 65.91
N HIS A 17 -55.13 -8.71 67.07
CA HIS A 17 -53.94 -9.32 67.69
C HIS A 17 -53.94 -10.87 67.81
N HIS A 18 -52.81 -11.52 67.51
CA HIS A 18 -52.29 -12.70 68.23
C HIS A 18 -50.78 -12.89 67.94
N PRO A 19 -49.90 -13.05 68.95
CA PRO A 19 -48.44 -13.07 68.76
C PRO A 19 -47.87 -14.50 68.68
N ARG A 20 -46.81 -14.70 67.90
CA ARG A 20 -45.78 -15.73 68.08
C ARG A 20 -44.52 -15.29 67.35
N GLU A 21 -43.58 -14.75 68.12
CA GLU A 21 -42.23 -14.40 67.67
C GLU A 21 -41.34 -15.65 67.76
N ASP A 22 -40.81 -16.05 66.61
CA ASP A 22 -39.69 -16.96 66.45
C ASP A 22 -38.41 -16.13 66.35
N SER A 23 -37.61 -16.07 67.42
CA SER A 23 -36.15 -15.86 67.34
C SER A 23 -35.53 -16.02 68.72
N GLU A 24 -34.54 -16.90 68.86
CA GLU A 24 -33.15 -16.46 68.98
C GLU A 24 -32.23 -17.68 69.14
N TYR A 25 -31.20 -17.71 68.29
CA TYR A 25 -29.81 -17.94 68.65
C TYR A 25 -29.51 -18.91 69.81
N ASP A 26 -29.16 -20.15 69.47
CA ASP A 26 -27.95 -20.78 69.99
C ASP A 26 -27.62 -21.97 69.07
N ARG A 27 -26.74 -21.80 68.08
CA ARG A 27 -25.32 -22.14 68.22
C ARG A 27 -25.13 -23.46 68.98
N LEU A 28 -24.88 -24.54 68.24
CA LEU A 28 -23.60 -25.27 68.23
C LEU A 28 -23.76 -26.67 67.62
N VAL A 29 -22.82 -26.99 66.72
CA VAL A 29 -22.50 -28.34 66.22
C VAL A 29 -23.47 -28.95 65.21
N ILE A 30 -23.34 -28.56 63.93
CA ILE A 30 -23.23 -29.57 62.85
C ILE A 30 -22.13 -29.09 61.90
N SER A 31 -20.97 -29.75 62.00
CA SER A 31 -19.87 -29.66 61.06
C SER A 31 -20.05 -30.70 59.95
N ASN A 32 -19.76 -30.29 58.71
CA ASN A 32 -19.30 -31.08 57.55
C ASN A 32 -20.37 -32.02 56.93
N GLU A 33 -20.75 -31.97 55.65
CA GLU A 33 -20.07 -31.72 54.38
C GLU A 33 -21.15 -31.50 53.29
N PRO A 34 -21.01 -30.58 52.31
CA PRO A 34 -21.88 -30.56 51.14
C PRO A 34 -21.19 -31.11 49.89
N THR A 35 -21.82 -32.15 49.35
CA THR A 35 -21.87 -32.60 47.95
C THR A 35 -21.54 -31.54 46.89
N ALA A 36 -20.59 -31.92 46.03
CA ALA A 36 -20.44 -31.63 44.59
C ALA A 36 -21.10 -30.35 44.03
N ALA A 37 -20.29 -29.33 43.75
CA ALA A 37 -20.52 -28.37 42.67
C ALA A 37 -19.22 -27.64 42.32
N GLY A 38 -18.86 -27.61 41.03
CA GLY A 38 -17.83 -26.69 40.52
C GLY A 38 -16.85 -27.32 39.55
N VAL A 39 -17.27 -27.45 38.28
CA VAL A 39 -16.37 -27.56 37.15
C VAL A 39 -15.49 -26.32 37.13
N ASP A 40 -14.19 -26.47 37.38
CA ASP A 40 -13.18 -25.42 37.16
C ASP A 40 -13.05 -25.16 35.66
N ILE A 41 -13.96 -24.32 35.13
CA ILE A 41 -13.77 -23.66 33.85
C ILE A 41 -12.78 -22.53 34.09
N LEU A 42 -11.51 -22.81 33.78
CA LEU A 42 -10.46 -21.80 33.63
C LEU A 42 -10.84 -20.91 32.43
N GLN A 43 -11.63 -19.87 32.69
CA GLN A 43 -11.96 -18.82 31.75
C GLN A 43 -10.66 -18.05 31.40
N PRO A 44 -10.36 -17.78 30.11
CA PRO A 44 -9.25 -16.91 29.75
C PRO A 44 -9.55 -15.50 30.25
N GLN A 45 -8.73 -14.99 31.19
CA GLN A 45 -8.81 -13.59 31.59
C GLN A 45 -8.63 -12.70 30.35
N PRO A 46 -9.55 -11.78 30.05
CA PRO A 46 -9.33 -10.82 28.98
C PRO A 46 -8.09 -9.97 29.34
N PRO A 47 -7.19 -9.68 28.38
CA PRO A 47 -5.98 -8.92 28.66
C PRO A 47 -6.35 -7.58 29.31
N THR A 48 -5.62 -7.25 30.38
CA THR A 48 -5.79 -6.01 31.14
C THR A 48 -5.72 -4.81 30.19
N ARG A 49 -6.78 -3.99 30.21
CA ARG A 49 -7.01 -2.80 29.34
C ARG A 49 -5.82 -1.81 29.29
N SER A 50 -4.89 -1.89 30.24
CA SER A 50 -3.66 -1.09 30.32
C SER A 50 -2.55 -1.53 29.35
N GLU A 51 -2.43 -2.82 29.04
CA GLU A 51 -1.39 -3.36 28.16
C GLU A 51 -1.64 -2.96 26.69
N THR A 52 -2.89 -3.04 26.25
CA THR A 52 -3.31 -2.60 24.90
C THR A 52 -3.22 -1.09 24.73
N PHE A 53 -3.53 -0.31 25.78
CA PHE A 53 -3.42 1.16 25.73
C PHE A 53 -1.96 1.63 25.65
N SER A 54 -1.05 1.02 26.43
CA SER A 54 0.39 1.34 26.37
C SER A 54 1.01 0.95 25.02
N TRP A 55 0.58 -0.18 24.44
CA TRP A 55 1.03 -0.60 23.11
C TRP A 55 0.59 0.37 22.00
N TRP A 56 -0.65 0.85 22.03
CA TRP A 56 -1.14 1.86 21.09
C TRP A 56 -0.44 3.21 21.26
N ILE A 57 -0.14 3.64 22.49
CA ILE A 57 0.64 4.85 22.75
C ILE A 57 2.07 4.72 22.20
N LYS A 58 2.75 3.59 22.45
CA LYS A 58 4.08 3.31 21.90
C LYS A 58 4.07 3.29 20.37
N ALA A 59 3.05 2.68 19.76
CA ALA A 59 2.86 2.66 18.32
C ALA A 59 2.63 4.07 17.75
N PHE A 60 1.85 4.90 18.45
CA PHE A 60 1.60 6.29 18.06
C PHE A 60 2.86 7.15 18.16
N ILE A 61 3.64 7.02 19.24
CA ILE A 61 4.93 7.71 19.41
C ILE A 61 5.93 7.27 18.32
N PHE A 62 6.01 5.97 18.04
CA PHE A 62 6.87 5.46 16.96
C PHE A 62 6.43 5.98 15.59
N CYS A 63 5.12 6.05 15.33
CA CYS A 63 4.57 6.62 14.10
C CYS A 63 4.93 8.11 13.96
N ILE A 64 4.77 8.90 15.03
CA ILE A 64 5.16 10.32 15.04
C ILE A 64 6.66 10.47 14.82
N PHE A 65 7.48 9.68 15.49
CA PHE A 65 8.93 9.71 15.31
C PHE A 65 9.32 9.35 13.88
N ALA A 66 8.72 8.31 13.30
CA ALA A 66 8.92 7.94 11.90
C ALA A 66 8.50 9.06 10.95
N VAL A 67 7.37 9.73 11.20
CA VAL A 67 6.91 10.89 10.42
C VAL A 67 7.89 12.05 10.52
N ILE A 68 8.38 12.38 11.71
CA ILE A 68 9.39 13.44 11.91
C ILE A 68 10.67 13.08 11.17
N LEU A 69 11.11 11.83 11.24
CA LEU A 69 12.33 11.36 10.57
C LEU A 69 12.19 11.40 9.04
N ILE A 70 11.00 11.04 8.53
CA ILE A 70 10.65 11.20 7.11
C ILE A 70 10.65 12.67 6.72
N LEU A 71 10.07 13.57 7.52
CA LEU A 71 10.04 15.01 7.25
C LEU A 71 11.44 15.64 7.26
N VAL A 72 12.29 15.24 8.21
CA VAL A 72 13.69 15.67 8.26
C VAL A 72 14.45 15.15 7.05
N PHE A 73 14.28 13.88 6.68
CA PHE A 73 14.88 13.31 5.48
C PHE A 73 14.39 14.00 4.20
N LEU A 74 13.10 14.34 4.12
CA LEU A 74 12.55 15.10 2.99
C LEU A 74 13.11 16.51 2.91
N LYS A 75 13.23 17.19 4.06
CA LYS A 75 13.67 18.58 4.12
C LYS A 75 15.17 18.74 3.96
N TRP A 76 15.98 17.76 4.36
CA TRP A 76 17.44 17.84 4.36
C TRP A 76 18.12 16.81 3.46
N GLY A 77 17.66 15.55 3.49
CA GLY A 77 18.23 14.47 2.70
C GLY A 77 17.98 14.62 1.21
N VAL A 78 16.74 14.93 0.81
CA VAL A 78 16.38 15.17 -0.60
C VAL A 78 17.16 16.34 -1.20
N PRO A 79 17.17 17.57 -0.64
CA PRO A 79 17.95 18.65 -1.22
C PRO A 79 19.46 18.34 -1.24
N PHE A 80 19.99 17.63 -0.23
CA PHE A 80 21.38 17.19 -0.24
C PHE A 80 21.70 16.25 -1.42
N LEU A 81 20.87 15.23 -1.64
CA LEU A 81 21.01 14.31 -2.78
C LEU A 81 20.91 15.05 -4.12
N PHE A 82 20.00 16.01 -4.22
CA PHE A 82 19.84 16.81 -5.43
C PHE A 82 21.04 17.73 -5.67
N GLU A 83 21.43 18.54 -4.69
CA GLU A 83 22.50 19.54 -4.82
C GLU A 83 23.90 18.94 -4.94
N LYS A 84 24.18 17.84 -4.23
CA LYS A 84 25.54 17.28 -4.17
C LYS A 84 25.81 16.15 -5.15
N ILE A 85 24.78 15.38 -5.51
CA ILE A 85 24.96 14.21 -6.35
C ILE A 85 24.30 14.46 -7.70
N LEU A 86 23.02 14.84 -7.71
CA LEU A 86 22.25 14.91 -8.95
C LEU A 86 22.68 16.05 -9.87
N PHE A 87 22.72 17.29 -9.38
CA PHE A 87 23.08 18.47 -10.18
C PHE A 87 24.50 18.38 -10.75
N PRO A 88 25.54 18.01 -9.96
CA PRO A 88 26.89 17.86 -10.49
C PRO A 88 26.99 16.78 -11.56
N ILE A 89 26.27 15.65 -11.38
CA ILE A 89 26.25 14.57 -12.38
C ILE A 89 25.57 15.04 -13.65
N MET A 90 24.41 15.70 -13.57
CA MET A 90 23.73 16.25 -14.75
C MET A 90 24.60 17.27 -15.49
N GLN A 91 25.26 18.16 -14.76
CA GLN A 91 26.13 19.18 -15.34
C GLN A 91 27.37 18.55 -15.97
N TRP A 92 27.95 17.54 -15.31
CA TRP A 92 29.05 16.76 -15.87
C TRP A 92 28.62 16.02 -17.14
N GLU A 93 27.48 15.32 -17.14
CA GLU A 93 26.95 14.66 -18.34
C GLU A 93 26.74 15.66 -19.49
N ALA A 94 26.11 16.81 -19.20
CA ALA A 94 25.84 17.85 -20.18
C ALA A 94 27.11 18.47 -20.81
N THR A 95 28.20 18.55 -20.05
CA THR A 95 29.44 19.22 -20.47
C THR A 95 30.52 18.27 -20.95
N ALA A 96 30.52 17.02 -20.49
CA ALA A 96 31.48 15.99 -20.87
C ALA A 96 31.21 15.43 -22.26
N PHE A 97 29.96 15.45 -22.74
CA PHE A 97 29.55 14.81 -23.99
C PHE A 97 29.06 15.82 -25.03
N GLY A 98 29.47 15.61 -26.28
CA GLY A 98 28.84 16.28 -27.43
C GLY A 98 27.40 15.81 -27.63
N ARG A 99 26.58 16.63 -28.30
CA ARG A 99 25.15 16.38 -28.55
C ARG A 99 24.79 14.93 -28.96
N PRO A 100 25.43 14.28 -29.94
CA PRO A 100 25.04 12.92 -30.31
C PRO A 100 25.36 11.87 -29.23
N VAL A 101 26.49 12.03 -28.52
CA VAL A 101 26.90 11.11 -27.46
C VAL A 101 26.00 11.26 -26.24
N LEU A 102 25.66 12.50 -25.89
CA LEU A 102 24.72 12.80 -24.81
C LEU A 102 23.34 12.16 -25.08
N ALA A 103 22.85 12.20 -26.33
CA ALA A 103 21.58 11.55 -26.68
C ALA A 103 21.60 10.04 -26.37
N VAL A 104 22.70 9.35 -26.70
CA VAL A 104 22.87 7.93 -26.40
C VAL A 104 22.93 7.69 -24.90
N VAL A 105 23.70 8.49 -24.16
CA VAL A 105 23.81 8.39 -22.69
C VAL A 105 22.44 8.54 -22.05
N LEU A 106 21.63 9.51 -22.49
CA LEU A 106 20.26 9.73 -21.99
C LEU A 106 19.34 8.56 -22.32
N VAL A 107 19.38 8.02 -23.54
CA VAL A 107 18.59 6.83 -23.90
C VAL A 107 18.99 5.64 -23.01
N THR A 108 20.29 5.44 -22.80
CA THR A 108 20.80 4.35 -21.95
C THR A 108 20.39 4.54 -20.49
N SER A 109 20.47 5.75 -19.94
CA SER A 109 20.04 6.02 -18.57
C SER A 109 18.53 5.82 -18.40
N LEU A 110 17.72 6.32 -19.33
CA LEU A 110 16.27 6.13 -19.37
C LEU A 110 15.88 4.63 -19.48
N ALA A 111 16.71 3.83 -20.13
CA ALA A 111 16.51 2.39 -20.25
C ALA A 111 16.90 1.61 -18.97
N LEU A 112 18.02 1.98 -18.34
CA LEU A 112 18.56 1.26 -17.18
C LEU A 112 17.94 1.66 -15.85
N PHE A 113 17.58 2.94 -15.67
CA PHE A 113 17.08 3.45 -14.41
C PHE A 113 15.80 2.73 -13.93
N PRO A 114 14.79 2.47 -14.80
CA PRO A 114 13.65 1.62 -14.46
C PRO A 114 14.01 0.23 -13.94
N VAL A 115 15.07 -0.39 -14.48
CA VAL A 115 15.53 -1.72 -14.08
C VAL A 115 16.17 -1.68 -12.68
N LEU A 116 16.88 -0.59 -12.39
CA LEU A 116 17.59 -0.39 -11.12
C LEU A 116 16.73 0.29 -10.04
N PHE A 117 15.44 0.52 -10.29
CA PHE A 117 14.55 1.30 -9.42
C PHE A 117 15.06 2.74 -9.14
N ILE A 118 15.83 3.30 -10.08
CA ILE A 118 16.35 4.67 -10.02
C ILE A 118 15.33 5.61 -10.69
N PRO A 119 15.06 6.80 -10.13
CA PRO A 119 14.18 7.79 -10.76
C PRO A 119 14.76 8.28 -12.10
N SER A 120 13.96 8.22 -13.16
CA SER A 120 14.32 8.64 -14.54
C SER A 120 14.04 10.10 -14.86
N GLY A 121 13.32 10.81 -13.99
CA GLY A 121 13.04 12.24 -14.11
C GLY A 121 14.27 13.10 -14.46
N PRO A 122 15.42 12.93 -13.77
CA PRO A 122 16.66 13.61 -14.09
C PRO A 122 17.06 13.62 -15.57
N SER A 123 17.12 12.44 -16.19
CA SER A 123 17.51 12.31 -17.59
C SER A 123 16.43 12.83 -18.54
N MET A 124 15.14 12.76 -18.16
CA MET A 124 14.07 13.38 -18.95
C MET A 124 14.20 14.91 -18.97
N TRP A 125 14.50 15.53 -17.84
CA TRP A 125 14.71 16.99 -17.77
C TRP A 125 15.88 17.40 -18.63
N LEU A 126 17.00 16.68 -18.51
CA LEU A 126 18.21 16.96 -19.29
C LEU A 126 17.98 16.80 -20.79
N ALA A 127 17.22 15.78 -21.21
CA ALA A 127 16.81 15.59 -22.60
C ALA A 127 15.98 16.77 -23.13
N GLY A 128 15.01 17.24 -22.34
CA GLY A 128 14.17 18.39 -22.69
C GLY A 128 14.98 19.70 -22.81
N MET A 129 15.84 19.99 -21.83
CA MET A 129 16.65 21.21 -21.81
C MET A 129 17.65 21.31 -22.97
N ILE A 130 18.27 20.19 -23.37
CA ILE A 130 19.38 20.20 -24.33
C ILE A 130 18.93 19.97 -25.77
N PHE A 131 17.94 19.09 -25.98
CA PHE A 131 17.46 18.71 -27.32
C PHE A 131 16.15 19.37 -27.72
N GLY A 132 15.51 20.10 -26.80
CA GLY A 132 14.25 20.79 -27.05
C GLY A 132 13.08 19.84 -27.28
N TYR A 133 11.98 20.39 -27.81
CA TYR A 133 10.70 19.69 -27.85
C TYR A 133 10.70 18.42 -28.71
N GLY A 134 11.17 18.51 -29.95
CA GLY A 134 11.07 17.38 -30.91
C GLY A 134 12.06 16.25 -30.61
N LEU A 135 13.35 16.56 -30.59
CA LEU A 135 14.39 15.55 -30.38
C LEU A 135 14.40 15.04 -28.92
N GLY A 136 14.14 15.91 -27.94
CA GLY A 136 13.98 15.50 -26.55
C GLY A 136 12.83 14.51 -26.37
N PHE A 137 11.69 14.72 -27.04
CA PHE A 137 10.56 13.78 -27.04
C PHE A 137 10.95 12.43 -27.58
N LEU A 138 11.62 12.42 -28.73
CA LEU A 138 12.04 11.16 -29.34
C LEU A 138 13.02 10.39 -28.44
N ILE A 139 13.99 11.09 -27.84
CA ILE A 139 14.96 10.50 -26.90
C ILE A 139 14.24 9.90 -25.69
N ILE A 140 13.33 10.66 -25.08
CA ILE A 140 12.56 10.20 -23.92
C ILE A 140 11.73 8.97 -24.28
N MET A 141 10.94 9.03 -25.35
CA MET A 141 10.06 7.93 -25.76
C MET A 141 10.84 6.66 -26.10
N VAL A 142 11.97 6.77 -26.80
CA VAL A 142 12.81 5.60 -27.14
C VAL A 142 13.42 5.01 -25.87
N GLY A 143 14.04 5.84 -25.03
CA GLY A 143 14.68 5.39 -23.79
C GLY A 143 13.68 4.73 -22.83
N THR A 144 12.53 5.35 -22.60
CA THR A 144 11.51 4.79 -21.69
C THR A 144 10.88 3.51 -22.26
N THR A 145 10.67 3.42 -23.58
CA THR A 145 10.18 2.20 -24.22
C THR A 145 11.13 1.04 -23.97
N ILE A 146 12.43 1.24 -24.20
CA ILE A 146 13.46 0.22 -23.90
C ILE A 146 13.46 -0.11 -22.40
N GLY A 147 13.35 0.90 -21.54
CA GLY A 147 13.27 0.76 -20.09
C GLY A 147 12.02 0.07 -19.55
N MET A 148 10.97 -0.10 -20.35
CA MET A 148 9.81 -0.95 -20.03
C MET A 148 10.00 -2.38 -20.50
N VAL A 149 10.59 -2.56 -21.68
CA VAL A 149 10.83 -3.88 -22.27
C VAL A 149 11.87 -4.66 -21.48
N LEU A 150 12.93 -4.01 -20.98
CA LEU A 150 13.98 -4.63 -20.19
C LEU A 150 13.44 -5.32 -18.90
N PRO A 151 12.73 -4.63 -17.99
CA PRO A 151 12.09 -5.26 -16.83
C PRO A 151 11.12 -6.38 -17.21
N TYR A 152 10.39 -6.24 -18.32
CA TYR A 152 9.47 -7.28 -18.80
C TYR A 152 10.23 -8.57 -19.15
N LEU A 153 11.33 -8.45 -19.91
CA LEU A 153 12.18 -9.59 -20.28
C LEU A 153 12.84 -10.23 -19.05
N ILE A 154 13.38 -9.42 -18.15
CA ILE A 154 13.99 -9.88 -16.91
C ILE A 154 12.94 -10.58 -16.03
N GLY A 155 11.74 -10.00 -15.92
CA GLY A 155 10.64 -10.59 -15.18
C GLY A 155 10.16 -11.92 -15.76
N LEU A 156 10.38 -12.16 -17.06
CA LEU A 156 10.03 -13.42 -17.71
C LEU A 156 10.95 -14.55 -17.27
N LEU A 157 12.23 -14.25 -17.10
CA LEU A 157 13.23 -15.19 -16.60
C LEU A 157 12.99 -15.55 -15.12
N PHE A 158 12.54 -14.58 -14.31
CA PHE A 158 12.30 -14.76 -12.88
C PHE A 158 10.81 -14.93 -12.52
N ARG A 159 9.98 -15.36 -13.47
CA ARG A 159 8.51 -15.40 -13.34
C ARG A 159 8.05 -16.15 -12.08
N GLU A 160 8.67 -17.27 -11.75
CA GLU A 160 8.34 -18.07 -10.58
C GLU A 160 8.62 -17.33 -9.25
N ARG A 161 9.76 -16.63 -9.19
CA ARG A 161 10.15 -15.85 -8.00
C ARG A 161 9.24 -14.65 -7.81
N ILE A 162 8.89 -13.95 -8.89
CA ILE A 162 7.95 -12.83 -8.86
C ILE A 162 6.56 -13.33 -8.49
N HIS A 163 6.13 -14.50 -8.98
CA HIS A 163 4.86 -15.10 -8.59
C HIS A 163 4.79 -15.40 -7.08
N GLN A 164 5.85 -15.95 -6.50
CA GLN A 164 5.94 -16.16 -5.05
C GLN A 164 5.96 -14.84 -4.26
N TRP A 165 6.66 -13.82 -4.77
CA TRP A 165 6.67 -12.50 -4.16
C TRP A 165 5.29 -11.83 -4.20
N LEU A 166 4.60 -11.93 -5.33
CA LEU A 166 3.28 -11.34 -5.56
C LEU A 166 2.20 -12.01 -4.68
N LYS A 167 2.37 -13.30 -4.31
CA LYS A 167 1.51 -13.98 -3.32
C LYS A 167 1.53 -13.31 -1.94
N LYS A 168 2.60 -12.60 -1.57
CA LYS A 168 2.66 -11.86 -0.30
C LYS A 168 1.76 -10.61 -0.30
N TRP A 169 1.34 -10.15 -1.48
CA TRP A 169 0.54 -8.93 -1.68
C TRP A 169 -0.73 -9.23 -2.50
N PRO A 170 -1.75 -9.90 -1.90
CA PRO A 170 -2.89 -10.42 -2.63
C PRO A 170 -3.73 -9.34 -3.33
N GLN A 171 -3.83 -8.14 -2.75
CA GLN A 171 -4.58 -7.02 -3.35
C GLN A 171 -3.92 -6.53 -4.65
N THR A 172 -2.60 -6.32 -4.63
CA THR A 172 -1.82 -5.93 -5.81
C THR A 172 -1.82 -7.04 -6.86
N ALA A 173 -1.72 -8.30 -6.44
CA ALA A 173 -1.82 -9.46 -7.31
C ALA A 173 -3.16 -9.52 -8.05
N ALA A 174 -4.26 -9.28 -7.34
CA ALA A 174 -5.60 -9.29 -7.91
C ALA A 174 -5.79 -8.17 -8.94
N MET A 175 -5.37 -6.94 -8.63
CA MET A 175 -5.44 -5.81 -9.57
C MET A 175 -4.64 -6.08 -10.85
N VAL A 176 -3.41 -6.57 -10.72
CA VAL A 176 -2.55 -6.85 -11.89
C VAL A 176 -3.09 -8.04 -12.68
N ARG A 177 -3.65 -9.07 -12.02
CA ARG A 177 -4.27 -10.21 -12.71
C ARG A 177 -5.52 -9.80 -13.49
N LEU A 178 -6.39 -8.99 -12.91
CA LEU A 178 -7.54 -8.40 -13.59
C LEU A 178 -7.10 -7.56 -14.79
N ALA A 179 -5.99 -6.83 -14.68
CA ALA A 179 -5.45 -6.09 -15.80
C ALA A 179 -5.01 -6.98 -16.97
N GLY A 180 -4.53 -8.19 -16.69
CA GLY A 180 -4.14 -9.17 -17.70
C GLY A 180 -5.30 -9.98 -18.30
N GLU A 181 -6.52 -9.84 -17.78
CA GLU A 181 -7.71 -10.53 -18.30
C GLU A 181 -8.37 -9.75 -19.45
N GLY A 182 -9.09 -10.46 -20.33
CA GLY A 182 -9.83 -9.87 -21.44
C GLY A 182 -9.10 -9.80 -22.78
N SER A 183 -9.68 -9.06 -23.73
CA SER A 183 -9.20 -8.95 -25.11
C SER A 183 -7.97 -8.04 -25.23
N TRP A 184 -7.27 -8.12 -26.36
CA TRP A 184 -6.08 -7.32 -26.67
C TRP A 184 -6.30 -5.81 -26.44
N PHE A 185 -7.48 -5.30 -26.84
CA PHE A 185 -7.83 -3.88 -26.67
C PHE A 185 -8.16 -3.51 -25.21
N HIS A 186 -8.75 -4.44 -24.46
CA HIS A 186 -9.02 -4.24 -23.03
C HIS A 186 -7.71 -4.14 -22.25
N GLN A 187 -6.79 -5.08 -22.51
CA GLN A 187 -5.45 -5.08 -21.93
C GLN A 187 -4.70 -3.78 -22.21
N PHE A 188 -4.72 -3.28 -23.45
CA PHE A 188 -4.15 -1.99 -23.83
C PHE A 188 -4.72 -0.83 -23.00
N LYS A 189 -6.06 -0.74 -22.92
CA LYS A 189 -6.74 0.36 -22.23
C LYS A 189 -6.43 0.36 -20.73
N VAL A 190 -6.41 -0.83 -20.12
CA VAL A 190 -6.09 -0.96 -18.70
C VAL A 190 -4.64 -0.53 -18.44
N VAL A 191 -3.68 -0.97 -19.25
CA VAL A 191 -2.26 -0.56 -19.11
C VAL A 191 -2.10 0.95 -19.24
N ALA A 192 -2.73 1.57 -20.23
CA ALA A 192 -2.70 3.02 -20.40
C ALA A 192 -3.27 3.74 -19.17
N LEU A 193 -4.36 3.23 -18.60
CA LEU A 193 -4.96 3.77 -17.37
C LEU A 193 -4.02 3.62 -16.16
N PHE A 194 -3.34 2.48 -16.03
CA PHE A 194 -2.39 2.22 -14.96
C PHE A 194 -1.16 3.13 -15.02
N ARG A 195 -0.77 3.59 -16.22
CA ARG A 195 0.31 4.58 -16.39
C ARG A 195 -0.09 5.97 -15.92
N VAL A 196 -1.36 6.33 -16.05
CA VAL A 196 -1.90 7.62 -15.59
C VAL A 196 -2.23 7.57 -14.08
N SER A 197 -2.53 6.37 -13.57
CA SER A 197 -2.76 6.10 -12.15
C SER A 197 -1.49 6.33 -11.31
N PRO A 198 -1.61 6.71 -10.02
CA PRO A 198 -0.46 6.82 -9.09
C PRO A 198 0.17 5.46 -8.73
N PHE A 199 -0.08 4.41 -9.52
CA PHE A 199 0.45 3.08 -9.28
C PHE A 199 1.96 3.03 -9.60
N PRO A 200 2.80 2.44 -8.73
CA PRO A 200 4.24 2.42 -8.96
C PRO A 200 4.61 1.71 -10.27
N TYR A 201 5.12 2.48 -11.22
CA TYR A 201 5.37 1.99 -12.59
C TYR A 201 6.38 0.83 -12.62
N THR A 202 7.37 0.82 -11.72
CA THR A 202 8.39 -0.22 -11.69
C THR A 202 7.80 -1.56 -11.25
N ILE A 203 6.93 -1.55 -10.24
CA ILE A 203 6.23 -2.76 -9.79
C ILE A 203 5.33 -3.29 -10.90
N PHE A 204 4.63 -2.40 -11.60
CA PHE A 204 3.77 -2.77 -12.73
C PHE A 204 4.55 -3.49 -13.84
N ASN A 205 5.71 -2.95 -14.24
CA ASN A 205 6.55 -3.52 -15.29
C ASN A 205 6.96 -4.98 -15.00
N TYR A 206 7.24 -5.33 -13.74
CA TYR A 206 7.56 -6.71 -13.36
C TYR A 206 6.31 -7.58 -13.14
N ALA A 207 5.26 -7.01 -12.54
CA ALA A 207 4.05 -7.75 -12.22
C ALA A 207 3.28 -8.20 -13.47
N VAL A 208 3.37 -7.44 -14.56
CA VAL A 208 2.74 -7.77 -15.84
C VAL A 208 3.26 -9.07 -16.46
N VAL A 209 4.46 -9.52 -16.05
CA VAL A 209 5.05 -10.75 -16.57
C VAL A 209 4.46 -12.01 -15.94
N VAL A 210 3.95 -11.87 -14.71
CA VAL A 210 3.31 -12.98 -14.01
C VAL A 210 1.87 -13.17 -14.49
N THR A 211 1.28 -12.18 -15.14
CA THR A 211 -0.10 -12.22 -15.64
C THR A 211 -0.18 -12.80 -17.05
N ASN A 212 -1.41 -13.10 -17.52
CA ASN A 212 -1.67 -13.56 -18.89
C ASN A 212 -1.67 -12.40 -19.92
N MET A 213 -1.02 -11.27 -19.59
CA MET A 213 -0.99 -10.11 -20.45
C MET A 213 -0.04 -10.31 -21.62
N LYS A 214 -0.53 -10.03 -22.84
CA LYS A 214 0.30 -10.14 -24.05
C LYS A 214 1.29 -8.97 -24.09
N PHE A 215 2.47 -9.21 -24.65
CA PHE A 215 3.52 -8.19 -24.79
C PHE A 215 3.08 -6.96 -25.58
N TRP A 216 2.40 -7.16 -26.72
CA TRP A 216 2.00 -6.07 -27.62
C TRP A 216 0.97 -5.09 -27.01
N PRO A 217 -0.15 -5.53 -26.39
CA PRO A 217 -1.04 -4.64 -25.64
C PRO A 217 -0.33 -3.85 -24.55
N TYR A 218 0.56 -4.51 -23.82
CA TYR A 218 1.35 -3.88 -22.76
C TYR A 218 2.25 -2.78 -23.31
N LEU A 219 2.98 -3.08 -24.39
CA LEU A 219 3.91 -2.13 -25.00
C LEU A 219 3.16 -0.94 -25.58
N CYS A 220 2.16 -1.19 -26.42
CA CYS A 220 1.36 -0.14 -27.04
C CYS A 220 0.63 0.70 -25.96
N GLY A 221 0.04 0.05 -24.95
CA GLY A 221 -0.68 0.72 -23.87
C GLY A 221 0.24 1.57 -23.01
N SER A 222 1.46 1.08 -22.75
CA SER A 222 2.44 1.84 -21.98
C SER A 222 2.98 3.03 -22.74
N ILE A 223 3.28 2.87 -24.03
CA ILE A 223 3.68 3.97 -24.91
C ILE A 223 2.57 5.03 -24.94
N ALA A 224 1.32 4.62 -25.19
CA ALA A 224 0.18 5.53 -25.22
C ALA A 224 -0.03 6.27 -23.88
N GLY A 225 0.12 5.56 -22.75
CA GLY A 225 0.03 6.15 -21.42
C GLY A 225 1.18 7.10 -21.07
N MET A 226 2.36 6.91 -21.65
CA MET A 226 3.52 7.78 -21.44
C MET A 226 3.54 9.03 -22.30
N ILE A 227 2.84 9.05 -23.45
CA ILE A 227 2.82 10.22 -24.34
C ILE A 227 2.39 11.51 -23.59
N PRO A 228 1.28 11.53 -22.82
CA PRO A 228 0.89 12.72 -22.07
C PRO A 228 1.95 13.15 -21.05
N GLU A 229 2.55 12.18 -20.36
CA GLU A 229 3.60 12.41 -19.36
C GLU A 229 4.85 13.03 -20.02
N ALA A 230 5.32 12.46 -21.12
CA ALA A 230 6.44 12.96 -21.89
C ALA A 230 6.20 14.39 -22.40
N PHE A 231 4.99 14.71 -22.87
CA PHE A 231 4.63 16.07 -23.26
C PHE A 231 4.70 17.05 -22.10
N ILE A 232 4.16 16.70 -20.93
CA ILE A 232 4.20 17.56 -19.74
C ILE A 232 5.65 17.84 -19.33
N TYR A 233 6.50 16.81 -19.30
CA TYR A 233 7.91 16.97 -18.98
C TYR A 233 8.61 17.90 -19.95
N ILE A 234 8.48 17.65 -21.25
CA ILE A 234 9.18 18.44 -22.25
C ILE A 234 8.69 19.88 -22.25
N TYR A 235 7.39 20.10 -22.16
CA TYR A 235 6.84 21.45 -22.08
C TYR A 235 7.38 22.22 -20.88
N ARG A 236 7.55 21.55 -19.73
CA ARG A 236 8.07 22.16 -18.50
C ARG A 236 9.57 22.48 -18.54
N TYR A 237 10.37 21.72 -19.28
CA TYR A 237 11.83 21.78 -19.20
C TYR A 237 12.53 22.17 -20.51
N ALA A 238 11.81 22.24 -21.64
CA ALA A 238 12.33 22.73 -22.91
C ALA A 238 12.02 24.22 -23.17
N MET A 239 11.25 24.87 -22.28
CA MET A 239 10.89 26.29 -22.30
C MET A 239 11.68 27.05 -21.24
#